data_AF-A0A291IQU3-F1
#
_entry.id   AF-A0A291IQU3-F1
#
_cell.length_a   1.000
_cell.length_b   1.000
_cell.length_c   1.000
_cell.angle_alpha   90.00
_cell.angle_beta   90.00
_cell.angle_gamma   90.00
#
_symmetry.space_group_name_H-M   'P 1'
#
loop_
_entity.id
_entity.type
_entity.pdbx_description
1 polymer ?
#
loop_
_entity_poly.entity_id
_entity_poly.type
_entity_poly.pdbx_seq_one_letter_code
_entity_poly.pdbx_strand_id
1 'polypeptide(L)'
;MDIKISELATYLNISRPTLYRYIELYDSGHTKEINRQVLKLFKFIEKNKFASKNKVIKYILNDFDANERTSKDKEEIIAIVNEMNTKQAKELLKLLKGEL
;
A
#
# COMPACT_ATOMS: atom_id res chain seq x y z
N MET A 1 -8.55 -15.68 14.53
CA MET A 1 -7.19 -15.45 13.99
C MET A 1 -6.26 -15.25 15.18
N ASP A 2 -5.10 -15.92 15.21
CA ASP A 2 -4.18 -15.90 16.37
C ASP A 2 -2.84 -15.22 16.01
N ILE A 3 -2.93 -13.96 15.56
CA ILE A 3 -1.75 -13.12 15.30
C ILE A 3 -1.69 -12.08 16.41
N LYS A 4 -0.54 -11.96 17.06
CA LYS A 4 -0.35 -10.91 18.07
C LYS A 4 -0.09 -9.58 17.38
N ILE A 5 -0.65 -8.50 17.93
CA ILE A 5 -0.40 -7.13 17.47
C ILE A 5 1.10 -6.83 17.41
N SER A 6 1.87 -7.34 18.37
CA SER A 6 3.34 -7.21 18.37
C SER A 6 4.02 -7.81 17.15
N GLU A 7 3.54 -8.97 16.68
CA GLU A 7 4.09 -9.62 15.49
C GLU A 7 3.71 -8.84 14.24
N LEU A 8 2.48 -8.35 14.18
CA LEU A 8 2.03 -7.51 13.08
C LEU A 8 2.85 -6.22 12.96
N ALA A 9 3.16 -5.58 14.08
CA ALA A 9 4.03 -4.41 14.13
C ALA A 9 5.43 -4.72 13.57
N THR A 10 5.99 -5.88 13.93
CA THR A 10 7.27 -6.35 13.39
C THR A 10 7.19 -6.59 11.88
N TYR A 11 6.17 -7.30 11.39
CA TYR A 11 6.02 -7.57 9.95
C TYR A 11 5.77 -6.29 9.13
N LEU A 12 5.12 -5.31 9.71
CA LEU A 12 4.86 -4.00 9.10
C LEU A 12 6.04 -3.03 9.22
N ASN A 13 7.09 -3.39 9.97
CA ASN A 13 8.21 -2.53 10.31
C ASN A 13 7.79 -1.17 10.90
N ILE A 14 6.81 -1.18 11.82
CA ILE A 14 6.35 0.01 12.55
C ILE A 14 6.35 -0.23 14.05
N SER A 15 6.40 0.85 14.82
CA SER A 15 6.32 0.76 16.28
C SER A 15 4.94 0.25 16.72
N ARG A 16 4.86 -0.42 17.88
CA ARG A 16 3.57 -0.84 18.45
C ARG A 16 2.64 0.34 18.71
N PRO A 17 3.09 1.47 19.31
CA PRO A 17 2.25 2.67 19.45
C PRO A 17 1.67 3.16 18.12
N THR A 18 2.48 3.17 17.05
CA THR A 18 2.01 3.54 15.71
C THR A 18 0.93 2.58 15.21
N LEU A 19 1.12 1.27 15.38
CA LEU A 19 0.10 0.28 14.98
C LEU A 19 -1.20 0.45 15.77
N TYR A 20 -1.13 0.68 17.09
CA TYR A 20 -2.31 0.97 17.90
C TYR A 20 -3.03 2.23 17.40
N ARG A 21 -2.29 3.31 17.14
CA ARG A 21 -2.84 4.54 16.59
C ARG A 21 -3.55 4.31 15.24
N TYR A 22 -2.97 3.49 14.37
CA TYR A 22 -3.60 3.14 13.10
C TYR A 22 -4.86 2.29 13.25
N ILE A 23 -4.93 1.40 14.26
CA ILE A 23 -6.15 0.64 14.56
C ILE A 23 -7.28 1.62 14.97
N GLU A 24 -7.00 2.57 15.87
CA GLU A 24 -7.98 3.58 16.27
C GLU A 24 -8.47 4.43 15.10
N LEU A 25 -7.55 4.86 14.22
CA LEU A 25 -7.89 5.63 13.03
C LEU A 25 -8.74 4.80 12.05
N TYR A 26 -8.52 3.49 11.97
CA TYR A 26 -9.30 2.60 11.10
C TYR A 26 -10.72 2.44 11.63
N ASP A 27 -10.86 2.14 12.93
CA ASP A 27 -12.15 1.94 13.58
C ASP A 27 -13.00 3.22 13.61
N SER A 28 -12.36 4.38 13.68
CA SER A 28 -13.02 5.69 13.61
C SER A 28 -13.26 6.22 12.19
N GLY A 29 -12.87 5.47 11.15
CA GLY A 29 -13.09 5.85 9.75
C GLY A 29 -12.10 6.87 9.17
N HIS A 30 -11.12 7.33 9.95
CA HIS A 30 -10.05 8.27 9.56
C HIS A 30 -8.95 7.61 8.70
N THR A 31 -9.36 6.81 7.73
CA THR A 31 -8.45 5.95 6.94
C THR A 31 -7.44 6.69 6.08
N LYS A 32 -7.64 7.99 5.81
CA LYS A 32 -6.71 8.83 5.03
C LYS A 32 -5.40 9.10 5.77
N GLU A 33 -5.40 8.99 7.09
CA GLU A 33 -4.23 9.20 7.95
C GLU A 33 -3.41 7.93 8.16
N ILE A 34 -3.89 6.79 7.63
CA ILE A 34 -3.23 5.50 7.78
C ILE A 34 -2.31 5.27 6.59
N ASN A 35 -1.09 4.80 6.86
CA ASN A 35 -0.19 4.37 5.79
C ASN A 35 -0.93 3.40 4.83
N ARG A 36 -0.81 3.65 3.53
CA ARG A 36 -1.58 2.94 2.49
C ARG A 36 -1.43 1.42 2.57
N GLN A 37 -0.24 0.91 2.87
CA GLN A 37 0.02 -0.54 2.94
C GLN A 37 -0.64 -1.15 4.18
N VAL A 38 -0.58 -0.46 5.32
CA VAL A 38 -1.28 -0.86 6.55
C VAL A 38 -2.79 -0.83 6.35
N LEU A 39 -3.32 0.19 5.67
CA LEU A 39 -4.75 0.28 5.35
C LEU A 39 -5.24 -0.88 4.48
N LYS A 40 -4.46 -1.26 3.45
CA LYS A 40 -4.76 -2.42 2.61
C LYS A 40 -4.80 -3.71 3.43
N LEU A 41 -3.84 -3.88 4.34
CA LEU A 41 -3.80 -5.03 5.23
C LEU A 41 -5.02 -5.10 6.15
N PHE A 42 -5.44 -3.99 6.76
CA PHE A 42 -6.65 -3.95 7.59
C PHE A 42 -7.89 -4.35 6.80
N LYS A 43 -8.07 -3.79 5.60
CA LYS A 43 -9.16 -4.18 4.68
C LYS A 43 -9.10 -5.64 4.28
N PHE A 44 -7.90 -6.18 4.06
CA PHE A 44 -7.70 -7.58 3.75
C PHE A 44 -8.14 -8.49 4.91
N ILE A 45 -7.73 -8.16 6.14
CA ILE A 45 -8.11 -8.91 7.35
C ILE A 45 -9.63 -8.85 7.57
N GLU A 46 -10.22 -7.67 7.44
CA GLU A 46 -11.67 -7.48 7.61
C GLU A 46 -12.49 -8.28 6.61
N LYS A 47 -12.08 -8.28 5.33
CA LYS A 47 -12.71 -9.09 4.28
C LYS A 47 -12.50 -10.59 4.46
N ASN A 48 -11.47 -10.99 5.21
CA ASN A 48 -11.09 -12.40 5.42
C ASN A 48 -11.00 -12.73 6.92
N LYS A 49 -12.09 -12.58 7.67
CA LYS A 49 -12.14 -12.80 9.14
C LYS A 49 -11.61 -14.16 9.62
N PHE A 50 -11.62 -15.17 8.74
CA PHE A 50 -11.11 -16.53 9.00
C PHE A 50 -9.74 -16.81 8.38
N ALA A 51 -9.03 -15.80 7.89
CA ALA A 51 -7.68 -15.99 7.38
C ALA A 51 -6.76 -16.55 8.46
N SER A 52 -5.94 -17.53 8.08
CA SER A 52 -4.86 -18.03 8.91
C SER A 52 -3.73 -17.01 9.02
N LYS A 53 -2.94 -17.11 10.08
CA LYS A 53 -1.72 -16.30 10.28
C LYS A 53 -0.82 -16.29 9.05
N ASN A 54 -0.55 -17.47 8.49
CA ASN A 54 0.29 -17.62 7.30
C ASN A 54 -0.25 -16.88 6.08
N LYS A 55 -1.58 -16.83 5.91
CA LYS A 55 -2.22 -16.11 4.80
C LYS A 55 -2.04 -14.60 4.93
N VAL A 56 -2.13 -14.08 6.16
CA VAL A 56 -1.90 -12.65 6.45
C VAL A 56 -0.42 -12.29 6.26
N ILE A 57 0.50 -13.08 6.79
CA ILE A 57 1.95 -12.85 6.63
C ILE A 57 2.33 -12.87 5.14
N LYS A 58 1.86 -13.88 4.39
CA LYS A 58 2.11 -13.97 2.95
C LYS A 58 1.57 -12.75 2.19
N TYR A 59 0.42 -12.21 2.61
CA TYR A 59 -0.13 -10.99 2.03
C TYR A 59 0.78 -9.78 2.29
N ILE A 60 1.29 -9.61 3.51
CA ILE A 60 2.22 -8.54 3.86
C ILE A 60 3.49 -8.65 3.00
N LEU A 61 4.12 -9.83 2.96
CA LEU A 61 5.36 -10.03 2.21
C LEU A 61 5.18 -9.80 0.70
N ASN A 62 4.07 -10.25 0.12
CA ASN A 62 3.85 -10.15 -1.32
C ASN A 62 3.36 -8.76 -1.78
N ASP A 63 2.46 -8.10 -1.04
CA ASP A 63 1.89 -6.82 -1.47
C ASP A 63 2.83 -5.64 -1.15
N PHE A 64 3.69 -5.76 -0.13
CA PHE A 64 4.67 -4.71 0.19
C PHE A 64 5.77 -4.65 -0.88
N ASP A 65 6.27 -5.80 -1.34
CA ASP A 65 7.26 -5.88 -2.43
C ASP A 65 6.71 -5.45 -3.80
N ALA A 66 5.43 -5.74 -4.09
CA ALA A 66 4.84 -5.40 -5.39
C ALA A 66 4.67 -3.89 -5.61
N ASN A 67 4.37 -3.12 -4.55
CA ASN A 67 4.16 -1.67 -4.68
C ASN A 67 5.48 -0.89 -4.79
N GLU A 68 6.58 -1.40 -4.22
CA GLU A 68 7.90 -0.76 -4.34
C GLU A 68 8.43 -0.87 -5.79
N ARG A 69 8.25 -2.04 -6.42
CA ARG A 69 8.58 -2.26 -7.84
C ARG A 69 7.70 -1.41 -8.77
N THR A 70 6.38 -1.42 -8.56
CA THR A 70 5.45 -0.65 -9.40
C THR A 70 5.68 0.87 -9.33
N SER A 71 6.17 1.38 -8.19
CA SER A 71 6.46 2.81 -8.02
C SER A 71 7.75 3.20 -8.75
N LYS A 72 8.81 2.39 -8.62
CA LYS A 72 10.06 2.59 -9.37
C LYS A 72 9.88 2.46 -10.88
N ASP A 73 9.15 1.43 -11.31
CA ASP A 73 8.88 1.20 -12.74
C ASP A 73 8.08 2.36 -13.35
N LYS A 74 7.13 2.95 -12.60
CA LYS A 74 6.37 4.12 -13.03
C LYS A 74 7.22 5.38 -13.09
N GLU A 75 8.11 5.59 -12.12
CA GLU A 75 9.02 6.74 -12.10
C GLU A 75 10.03 6.68 -13.25
N GLU A 76 10.54 5.49 -13.55
CA GLU A 76 11.45 5.23 -14.67
C GLU A 76 10.76 5.43 -16.02
N ILE A 77 9.52 4.95 -16.17
CA ILE A 77 8.69 5.22 -17.36
C ILE A 77 8.40 6.73 -17.50
N ILE A 78 8.08 7.43 -16.41
CA ILE A 78 7.84 8.89 -16.44
C ILE A 78 9.11 9.64 -16.85
N ALA A 79 10.29 9.23 -16.36
CA ALA A 79 11.56 9.82 -16.74
C ALA A 79 11.83 9.64 -18.25
N ILE A 80 11.67 8.42 -18.77
CA ILE A 80 11.82 8.12 -20.21
C ILE A 80 10.84 8.95 -21.06
N VAL A 81 9.57 9.04 -20.65
CA VAL A 81 8.54 9.78 -21.40
C VAL A 81 8.77 11.29 -21.36
N ASN A 82 9.33 11.84 -20.27
CA ASN A 82 9.68 13.26 -20.18
C ASN A 82 10.86 13.64 -21.10
N GLU A 83 11.76 12.70 -21.38
CA GLU A 83 12.86 12.89 -22.32
C GLU A 83 12.41 12.74 -23.80
N MET A 84 11.22 12.19 -24.05
CA MET A 84 10.64 12.03 -25.39
C MET A 84 9.82 13.26 -25.82
N ASN A 85 10.31 14.02 -26.80
CA ASN A 85 9.64 15.23 -27.31
C ASN A 85 8.63 14.94 -28.45
N THR A 86 7.63 14.08 -28.23
CA THR A 86 6.54 13.87 -29.19
C THR A 86 5.18 14.20 -28.58
N LYS A 87 4.29 14.78 -29.40
CA LYS A 87 2.94 15.20 -29.01
C LYS A 87 2.12 14.08 -28.35
N GLN A 88 2.36 12.83 -28.74
CA GLN A 88 1.72 11.62 -28.19
C GLN A 88 2.16 11.32 -26.75
N ALA A 89 3.43 11.56 -26.41
CA ALA A 89 3.95 11.38 -25.05
C ALA A 89 3.26 12.34 -24.05
N LYS A 90 3.00 13.59 -24.47
CA LYS A 90 2.27 14.59 -23.65
C LYS A 90 0.81 14.24 -23.42
N GLU A 91 0.12 13.63 -24.39
CA GLU A 91 -1.26 13.16 -24.21
C GLU A 91 -1.35 11.97 -23.23
N LEU A 92 -0.42 11.02 -23.33
CA LEU A 92 -0.36 9.90 -22.39
C LEU A 92 -0.05 10.37 -20.96
N LEU A 93 0.80 11.38 -20.79
CA LEU A 93 1.08 11.99 -19.48
C LEU A 93 -0.16 12.62 -18.83
N LYS A 94 -1.04 13.28 -19.60
CA LYS A 94 -2.29 13.87 -19.08
C LYS A 94 -3.27 12.80 -18.61
N LEU A 95 -3.40 11.71 -19.38
CA LEU A 95 -4.21 10.55 -19.04
C LEU A 95 -3.74 9.88 -17.73
N LEU A 96 -2.42 9.73 -17.55
CA LEU A 96 -1.85 9.09 -16.37
C LEU A 96 -1.92 9.96 -15.10
N LYS A 97 -1.91 11.29 -15.25
CA LYS A 97 -2.03 12.25 -14.14
C LYS A 97 -3.48 12.51 -13.73
N GLY A 98 -4.46 12.04 -14.50
CA GLY A 98 -5.88 12.23 -14.21
C GLY A 98 -6.38 13.66 -14.46
N GLU A 99 -5.73 14.40 -15.37
CA GLU A 99 -6.04 15.80 -15.69
C GLU A 99 -6.97 15.93 -16.92
N LEU A 100 -7.95 15.03 -17.04
CA LEU A 100 -8.99 15.09 -18.09
C LEU A 100 -10.24 15.79 -17.59
#